data_AF-A0A8H3X2D3-F1
#
_entry.id   AF-A0A8H3X2D3-F1
#
_cell.length_a   1.000
_cell.length_b   1.000
_cell.length_c   1.000
_cell.angle_alpha   90.00
_cell.angle_beta   90.00
_cell.angle_gamma   90.00
#
_symmetry.space_group_name_H-M   'P 1'
#
loop_
_entity.id
_entity.type
_entity.pdbx_description
1 polymer ?
#
loop_
_entity_poly.entity_id
_entity_poly.type
_entity_poly.pdbx_seq_one_letter_code
_entity_poly.pdbx_strand_id
1 'polypeptide(L)'
;MLIRYYLINRPKGYYGVILYFANDGNLREYLNQNLKLSWAEKLCMATEITQGLNSLHFHNIIHRDLHSKNILIHQGNALVADFGLAKKINESQNHDIHGISAYTEPQFILNGLNHRNKKHDIYSLGIVLWEISSGKLPFKDIEDQKCILSIIRETREVPVEDAPIEYK
;
A
#
# COMPACT_ATOMS: atom_id res chain seq x y z
N MET A 1 -8.20 -11.11 1.74
CA MET A 1 -8.89 -11.72 0.58
C MET A 1 -8.14 -11.32 -0.69
N LEU A 2 -7.77 -12.27 -1.56
CA LEU A 2 -7.05 -11.99 -2.82
C LEU A 2 -8.03 -11.92 -3.99
N ILE A 3 -7.77 -11.01 -4.93
CA ILE A 3 -8.53 -10.89 -6.18
C ILE A 3 -8.26 -12.14 -7.03
N ARG A 4 -9.31 -12.83 -7.48
CA ARG A 4 -9.16 -13.94 -8.45
C ARG A 4 -8.79 -13.38 -9.82
N TYR A 5 -7.84 -14.03 -10.49
CA TYR A 5 -7.40 -13.69 -11.82
C TYR A 5 -7.71 -14.81 -12.82
N TYR A 6 -8.12 -14.43 -14.03
CA TYR A 6 -8.16 -15.32 -15.18
C TYR A 6 -7.20 -14.80 -16.26
N LEU A 7 -6.30 -15.66 -16.73
CA LEU A 7 -5.38 -15.35 -17.82
C LEU A 7 -6.04 -15.69 -19.15
N ILE A 8 -6.13 -14.71 -20.04
CA ILE A 8 -6.54 -14.94 -21.43
C ILE A 8 -5.31 -14.77 -22.31
N ASN A 9 -4.97 -15.84 -23.03
CA ASN A 9 -3.97 -15.80 -24.08
C ASN A 9 -4.64 -15.40 -25.39
N ARG A 10 -4.28 -14.24 -25.96
CA ARG A 10 -4.79 -13.79 -27.26
C ARG A 10 -3.80 -14.15 -28.38
N PRO A 11 -4.26 -14.37 -29.64
CA PRO A 11 -3.44 -14.89 -30.75
C PRO A 11 -2.25 -14.04 -31.24
N LYS A 12 -1.74 -13.08 -30.47
CA LYS A 12 -0.63 -12.19 -30.84
C LYS A 12 0.37 -11.94 -29.68
N GLY A 13 0.40 -12.80 -28.67
CA GLY A 13 1.32 -12.68 -27.53
C GLY A 13 0.90 -11.65 -26.47
N TYR A 14 -0.34 -11.18 -26.51
CA TYR A 14 -0.92 -10.34 -25.46
C TYR A 14 -1.55 -11.21 -24.38
N TYR A 15 -1.17 -10.92 -23.13
CA TYR A 15 -1.77 -11.50 -21.94
C TYR A 15 -2.77 -10.50 -21.36
N GLY A 16 -4.03 -10.93 -21.21
CA GLY A 16 -5.04 -10.18 -20.47
C GLY A 16 -5.28 -10.84 -19.12
N VAL A 17 -5.44 -10.02 -18.08
CA VAL A 17 -5.87 -10.48 -16.76
C VAL A 17 -7.29 -9.96 -16.50
N ILE A 18 -8.24 -10.86 -16.29
CA ILE A 18 -9.59 -10.49 -15.83
C ILE A 18 -9.61 -10.57 -14.31
N LEU A 19 -10.05 -9.48 -13.68
CA LEU A 19 -10.13 -9.32 -12.24
C LEU A 19 -11.57 -8.97 -11.83
N TYR A 20 -11.93 -9.25 -10.57
CA TYR A 20 -13.16 -8.71 -10.00
C TYR A 20 -13.08 -7.19 -9.91
N PHE A 21 -14.19 -6.53 -10.29
CA PHE A 21 -14.30 -5.08 -10.20
C PHE A 21 -14.73 -4.66 -8.79
N ALA A 22 -13.86 -3.89 -8.13
CA ALA A 22 -14.15 -3.25 -6.86
C ALA A 22 -14.87 -1.92 -7.14
N ASN A 23 -16.16 -1.84 -6.80
CA ASN A 23 -17.05 -0.77 -7.20
C ASN A 23 -16.86 0.56 -6.47
N ASP A 24 -16.11 0.58 -5.36
CA ASP A 24 -15.89 1.79 -4.56
C ASP A 24 -14.52 2.44 -4.84
N GLY A 25 -13.85 2.02 -5.91
CA GLY A 25 -12.56 2.58 -6.33
C GLY A 25 -11.39 2.13 -5.46
N ASN A 26 -10.36 2.97 -5.36
CA ASN A 26 -9.22 2.72 -4.48
C ASN A 26 -9.34 3.45 -3.13
N LEU A 27 -8.57 3.02 -2.13
CA LEU A 27 -8.62 3.57 -0.77
C LEU A 27 -8.39 5.09 -0.75
N ARG A 28 -7.52 5.63 -1.60
CA ARG A 28 -7.29 7.08 -1.68
C ARG A 28 -8.54 7.84 -2.09
N GLU A 29 -9.21 7.39 -3.14
CA GLU A 29 -10.46 7.99 -3.61
C GLU A 29 -11.56 7.82 -2.55
N TYR A 30 -11.65 6.63 -1.96
CA TYR A 30 -12.64 6.31 -0.95
C TYR A 30 -12.52 7.20 0.30
N LEU A 31 -11.31 7.40 0.83
CA LEU A 31 -11.07 8.28 1.97
C LEU A 31 -11.39 9.75 1.66
N ASN A 32 -11.10 10.22 0.44
CA ASN A 32 -11.44 11.59 0.01
C ASN A 32 -12.96 11.81 -0.11
N GLN A 33 -13.70 10.77 -0.51
CA GLN A 33 -15.16 10.85 -0.65
C GLN A 33 -15.90 10.64 0.68
N ASN A 34 -15.33 9.86 1.60
CA ASN A 34 -15.93 9.47 2.87
C ASN A 34 -15.20 10.10 4.07
N LEU A 35 -15.30 11.43 4.20
CA LEU A 35 -14.60 12.19 5.25
C LEU A 35 -15.07 11.89 6.70
N LYS A 36 -16.14 11.12 6.88
CA LYS A 36 -16.78 10.84 8.19
C LYS A 36 -16.80 9.35 8.55
N LEU A 37 -15.76 8.61 8.19
CA LEU A 37 -15.63 7.21 8.61
C LEU A 37 -15.44 7.12 10.13
N SER A 38 -16.20 6.23 10.76
CA SER A 38 -16.05 5.88 12.16
C SER A 38 -14.72 5.16 12.41
N TRP A 39 -14.26 5.17 13.66
CA TRP A 39 -13.08 4.41 14.06
C TRP A 39 -13.24 2.90 13.83
N ALA A 40 -14.44 2.36 13.98
CA ALA A 40 -14.73 0.96 13.71
C ALA A 40 -14.50 0.62 12.22
N GLU A 41 -14.97 1.46 11.29
CA GLU A 41 -14.74 1.28 9.86
C GLU A 41 -13.25 1.40 9.51
N LYS A 42 -12.55 2.40 10.06
CA LYS A 42 -11.10 2.59 9.89
C LYS A 42 -10.31 1.37 10.35
N LEU A 43 -10.64 0.82 11.53
CA LEU A 43 -9.99 -0.37 12.08
C LEU A 43 -10.31 -1.63 11.27
N CYS A 44 -11.54 -1.74 10.74
CA CYS A 44 -11.92 -2.83 9.84
C CYS A 44 -11.03 -2.83 8.60
N MET A 45 -10.94 -1.71 7.88
CA MET A 45 -10.08 -1.56 6.71
C MET A 45 -8.61 -1.87 7.03
N ALA A 46 -8.09 -1.29 8.12
CA ALA A 46 -6.71 -1.55 8.57
C ALA A 46 -6.44 -3.05 8.80
N THR A 47 -7.40 -3.75 9.42
CA THR A 47 -7.31 -5.18 9.68
C THR A 47 -7.29 -5.99 8.39
N GLU A 48 -8.19 -5.68 7.46
CA GLU A 48 -8.30 -6.39 6.18
C GLU A 48 -7.05 -6.21 5.30
N ILE A 49 -6.51 -4.99 5.24
CA ILE A 49 -5.25 -4.70 4.53
C ILE A 49 -4.10 -5.48 5.16
N THR A 50 -4.01 -5.48 6.49
CA THR A 50 -2.97 -6.20 7.23
C THR A 50 -3.06 -7.70 7.00
N GLN A 51 -4.27 -8.27 7.01
CA GLN A 51 -4.49 -9.68 6.69
C GLN A 51 -4.13 -10.02 5.24
N GLY A 52 -4.47 -9.14 4.29
CA GLY A 52 -4.08 -9.27 2.88
C GLY A 52 -2.56 -9.31 2.71
N LEU A 53 -1.86 -8.36 3.33
CA LEU A 53 -0.39 -8.31 3.28
C LEU A 53 0.25 -9.50 3.98
N ASN A 54 -0.25 -9.88 5.16
CA ASN A 54 0.22 -11.06 5.89
C ASN A 54 0.07 -12.33 5.06
N SER A 55 -1.02 -12.47 4.30
CA SER A 55 -1.20 -13.60 3.37
C SER A 55 -0.11 -13.64 2.30
N LEU A 56 0.31 -12.50 1.74
CA LEU A 56 1.43 -12.46 0.78
C LEU A 56 2.75 -12.87 1.45
N HIS A 57 3.03 -12.26 2.60
CA HIS A 57 4.26 -12.50 3.35
C HIS A 57 4.37 -13.94 3.83
N PHE A 58 3.28 -14.57 4.23
CA PHE A 58 3.22 -15.99 4.58
C PHE A 58 3.68 -16.88 3.42
N HIS A 59 3.31 -16.52 2.18
CA HIS A 59 3.75 -17.21 0.96
C HIS A 59 5.10 -16.74 0.42
N ASN A 60 5.86 -15.97 1.22
CA ASN A 60 7.16 -15.39 0.85
C ASN A 60 7.11 -14.49 -0.40
N ILE A 61 5.97 -13.84 -0.62
CA ILE A 61 5.76 -12.83 -1.66
C ILE A 61 5.87 -11.44 -1.00
N ILE A 62 6.68 -10.57 -1.59
CA ILE A 62 6.80 -9.15 -1.23
C ILE A 62 6.00 -8.35 -2.25
N HIS A 63 5.15 -7.43 -1.82
CA HIS A 63 4.31 -6.61 -2.71
C HIS A 63 5.12 -5.58 -3.48
N ARG A 64 6.05 -4.88 -2.79
CA ARG A 64 6.97 -3.88 -3.37
C ARG A 64 6.30 -2.62 -3.92
N ASP A 65 5.01 -2.42 -3.73
CA ASP A 65 4.31 -1.21 -4.19
C ASP A 65 3.00 -0.97 -3.42
N LEU A 66 3.04 -1.22 -2.11
CA LEU A 66 1.85 -1.06 -1.28
C LEU A 66 1.61 0.44 -1.04
N HIS A 67 0.47 0.96 -1.49
CA HIS A 67 0.03 2.32 -1.23
C HIS A 67 -1.48 2.45 -1.42
N SER A 68 -2.09 3.57 -1.03
CA SER A 68 -3.55 3.71 -1.05
C SER A 68 -4.21 3.60 -2.43
N LYS A 69 -3.49 3.80 -3.54
CA LYS A 69 -4.03 3.51 -4.89
C LYS A 69 -4.05 2.01 -5.27
N ASN A 70 -3.24 1.19 -4.58
CA ASN A 70 -3.13 -0.27 -4.80
C ASN A 70 -3.93 -1.05 -3.75
N ILE A 71 -4.84 -0.36 -3.06
CA ILE A 71 -5.82 -0.97 -2.16
C ILE A 71 -7.18 -0.63 -2.73
N LEU A 72 -7.93 -1.63 -3.14
CA LEU A 72 -9.28 -1.47 -3.70
C LEU A 72 -10.32 -1.58 -2.59
N ILE A 73 -11.42 -0.85 -2.73
CA ILE A 73 -12.55 -0.89 -1.80
C ILE A 73 -13.76 -1.51 -2.50
N HIS A 74 -14.36 -2.50 -1.86
CA HIS A 74 -15.57 -3.16 -2.35
C HIS A 74 -16.56 -3.38 -1.22
N GLN A 75 -17.67 -2.67 -1.29
CA GLN A 75 -18.73 -2.67 -0.28
C GLN A 75 -18.16 -2.35 1.12
N GLY A 76 -17.25 -1.36 1.18
CA GLY A 76 -16.55 -0.96 2.40
C GLY A 76 -15.39 -1.86 2.85
N ASN A 77 -15.17 -3.01 2.20
CA ASN A 77 -14.08 -3.92 2.53
C ASN A 77 -12.82 -3.58 1.72
N ALA A 78 -11.65 -3.62 2.36
CA ALA A 78 -10.37 -3.30 1.75
C ALA A 78 -9.63 -4.52 1.20
N LEU A 79 -9.09 -4.39 -0.02
CA LEU A 79 -8.44 -5.45 -0.77
C LEU A 79 -7.08 -4.98 -1.30
N VAL A 80 -6.00 -5.67 -0.89
CA VAL A 80 -4.67 -5.46 -1.47
C VAL A 80 -4.67 -5.92 -2.94
N ALA A 81 -4.22 -5.05 -3.83
CA ALA A 81 -4.28 -5.22 -5.28
C ALA A 81 -2.98 -4.79 -5.96
N ASP A 82 -2.91 -4.97 -7.29
CA ASP A 82 -1.75 -4.67 -8.13
C ASP A 82 -0.46 -5.40 -7.73
N PHE A 83 -0.36 -6.63 -8.21
CA PHE A 83 0.80 -7.50 -7.99
C PHE A 83 1.84 -7.39 -9.12
N GLY A 84 1.79 -6.35 -9.96
CA GLY A 84 2.69 -6.20 -11.12
C GLY A 84 4.17 -6.13 -10.74
N LEU A 85 4.47 -5.62 -9.54
CA LEU A 85 5.82 -5.55 -8.98
C LEU A 85 6.11 -6.61 -7.91
N ALA A 86 5.11 -7.41 -7.54
CA ALA A 86 5.23 -8.39 -6.48
C ALA A 86 6.22 -9.49 -6.86
N LYS A 87 6.98 -9.98 -5.88
CA LYS A 87 8.07 -10.93 -6.14
C LYS A 87 8.30 -11.89 -4.99
N LYS A 88 8.66 -13.13 -5.29
CA LYS A 88 9.12 -14.07 -4.25
C LYS A 88 10.51 -13.69 -3.76
N ILE A 89 10.77 -13.90 -2.46
CA ILE A 89 12.04 -13.51 -1.82
C ILE A 89 13.29 -14.07 -2.54
N ASN A 90 13.21 -15.27 -3.12
CA ASN A 90 14.35 -15.97 -3.71
C ASN A 90 14.51 -15.75 -5.23
N GLU A 91 13.67 -14.92 -5.85
CA GLU A 91 13.81 -14.59 -7.28
C GLU A 91 14.77 -13.41 -7.48
N SER A 92 15.50 -13.40 -8.61
CA SER A 92 16.49 -12.37 -8.94
C SER A 92 15.92 -10.96 -8.79
N GLN A 93 16.49 -10.10 -7.94
CA GLN A 93 15.95 -8.76 -7.76
C GLN A 93 16.31 -7.88 -8.96
N ASN A 94 15.30 -7.29 -9.62
CA ASN A 94 15.55 -6.21 -10.55
C ASN A 94 15.87 -4.94 -9.76
N HIS A 95 16.89 -4.23 -10.21
CA HIS A 95 17.45 -3.03 -9.60
C HIS A 95 16.72 -1.75 -10.04
N ASP A 96 15.41 -1.83 -10.30
CA ASP A 96 14.62 -0.66 -10.66
C ASP A 96 13.93 -0.05 -9.43
N ILE A 97 14.13 1.26 -9.25
CA ILE A 97 13.46 2.03 -8.20
C ILE A 97 12.03 2.28 -8.68
N HIS A 98 11.08 1.67 -8.00
CA HIS A 98 9.65 1.80 -8.26
C HIS A 98 8.90 2.06 -6.97
N GLY A 99 7.80 2.80 -7.08
CA GLY A 99 6.87 3.10 -6.00
C GLY A 99 6.72 4.59 -5.77
N ILE A 100 5.77 4.95 -4.90
CA ILE A 100 5.51 6.34 -4.51
C ILE A 100 6.44 6.70 -3.35
N SER A 101 7.20 7.79 -3.48
CA SER A 101 8.22 8.21 -2.50
C SER A 101 7.69 8.25 -1.07
N ALA A 102 6.49 8.79 -0.86
CA ALA A 102 5.82 8.86 0.45
C ALA A 102 5.66 7.50 1.18
N TYR A 103 5.55 6.39 0.42
CA TYR A 103 5.35 5.03 0.95
C TYR A 103 6.64 4.21 0.92
N THR A 104 7.74 4.80 0.47
CA THR A 104 9.00 4.10 0.24
C THR A 104 9.86 4.13 1.51
N GLU A 105 10.32 2.95 1.93
CA GLU A 105 11.19 2.79 3.10
C GLU A 105 12.50 3.60 2.96
N PRO A 106 12.90 4.40 3.97
CA PRO A 106 14.12 5.21 3.91
C PRO A 106 15.40 4.40 3.62
N GLN A 107 15.53 3.21 4.23
CA GLN A 107 16.72 2.37 4.04
C GLN A 107 16.86 1.88 2.61
N PHE A 108 15.75 1.65 1.90
CA PHE A 108 15.76 1.29 0.49
C PHE A 108 16.26 2.46 -0.38
N ILE A 109 15.88 3.70 -0.03
CA ILE A 109 16.35 4.91 -0.73
C ILE A 109 17.86 5.10 -0.52
N LEU A 110 18.35 4.88 0.70
CA LEU A 110 19.76 5.09 1.08
C LEU A 110 20.71 3.99 0.59
N ASN A 111 20.32 2.73 0.75
CA ASN A 111 21.21 1.57 0.54
C ASN A 111 21.00 0.90 -0.81
N GLY A 112 20.05 1.40 -1.62
CA GLY A 112 19.73 0.85 -2.92
C GLY A 112 19.08 -0.53 -2.87
N LEU A 113 19.01 -1.17 -4.03
CA LEU A 113 17.99 -2.16 -4.35
C LEU A 113 18.21 -3.55 -3.76
N ASN A 114 19.39 -3.81 -3.19
CA ASN A 114 19.78 -5.12 -2.64
C ASN A 114 19.04 -5.49 -1.35
N HIS A 115 18.18 -4.60 -0.84
CA HIS A 115 17.55 -4.74 0.47
C HIS A 115 16.02 -4.74 0.45
N ARG A 116 15.36 -4.84 -0.71
CA ARG A 116 13.89 -4.89 -0.73
C ARG A 116 13.41 -6.23 -0.22
N ASN A 117 12.94 -6.24 1.03
CA ASN A 117 12.44 -7.40 1.76
C ASN A 117 11.06 -7.09 2.35
N LYS A 118 10.48 -8.02 3.12
CA LYS A 118 9.14 -7.85 3.75
C LYS A 118 9.01 -6.55 4.57
N LYS A 119 10.09 -6.06 5.19
CA LYS A 119 10.11 -4.82 5.99
C LYS A 119 9.74 -3.59 5.16
N HIS A 120 10.05 -3.61 3.86
CA HIS A 120 9.65 -2.55 2.95
C HIS A 120 8.13 -2.40 2.91
N ASP A 121 7.41 -3.51 2.74
CA ASP A 121 5.95 -3.48 2.74
C ASP A 121 5.39 -3.10 4.13
N ILE A 122 6.08 -3.47 5.22
CA ILE A 122 5.68 -3.07 6.59
C ILE A 122 5.80 -1.56 6.78
N TYR A 123 6.85 -0.93 6.24
CA TYR A 123 6.95 0.52 6.23
C TYR A 123 5.79 1.15 5.47
N SER A 124 5.54 0.68 4.25
CA SER A 124 4.44 1.18 3.42
C SER A 124 3.07 0.98 4.09
N LEU A 125 2.86 -0.15 4.78
CA LEU A 125 1.67 -0.41 5.58
C LEU A 125 1.50 0.66 6.67
N GLY A 126 2.57 1.03 7.38
CA GLY A 126 2.51 2.09 8.38
C GLY A 126 2.00 3.42 7.82
N ILE A 127 2.44 3.79 6.63
CA ILE A 127 1.97 5.00 5.93
C ILE A 127 0.49 4.89 5.54
N VAL A 128 0.05 3.73 5.04
CA VAL A 128 -1.36 3.45 4.74
C VAL A 128 -2.23 3.54 6.00
N LEU A 129 -1.78 2.98 7.13
CA LEU A 129 -2.51 3.06 8.40
C LEU A 129 -2.62 4.51 8.89
N TRP A 130 -1.57 5.31 8.73
CA TRP A 130 -1.62 6.73 9.03
C TRP A 130 -2.64 7.47 8.12
N GLU A 131 -2.66 7.18 6.82
CA GLU A 131 -3.61 7.75 5.87
C GLU A 131 -5.07 7.39 6.20
N ILE A 132 -5.34 6.14 6.62
CA ILE A 132 -6.67 5.72 7.11
C ILE A 132 -7.06 6.48 8.38
N SER A 133 -6.13 6.60 9.33
CA SER A 133 -6.40 7.27 10.60
C SER A 133 -6.71 8.75 10.42
N SER A 134 -5.93 9.43 9.57
CA SER A 134 -5.98 10.88 9.34
C SER A 134 -6.98 11.30 8.26
N GLY A 135 -7.32 10.41 7.33
CA GLY A 135 -8.02 10.76 6.10
C GLY A 135 -7.23 11.71 5.19
N LYS A 136 -5.91 11.86 5.42
CA LYS A 136 -5.04 12.80 4.70
C LYS A 136 -4.05 12.05 3.82
N LEU A 137 -3.73 12.65 2.67
CA LEU A 137 -2.68 12.16 1.81
C LEU A 137 -1.30 12.42 2.45
N PRO A 138 -0.39 11.42 2.53
CA PRO A 138 0.93 11.62 3.11
C PRO A 138 1.76 12.56 2.23
N PHE A 139 2.44 13.52 2.85
CA PHE A 139 3.29 14.52 2.21
C PHE A 139 2.57 15.31 1.11
N LYS A 140 1.26 15.54 1.22
CA LYS A 140 0.38 16.12 0.17
C LYS A 140 0.94 17.38 -0.49
N ASP A 141 1.49 18.29 0.31
CA ASP A 141 1.95 19.62 -0.12
C ASP A 141 3.49 19.69 -0.25
N ILE A 142 4.16 18.54 -0.28
CA ILE A 142 5.62 18.44 -0.34
C ILE A 142 6.02 17.84 -1.68
N GLU A 143 6.82 18.58 -2.44
CA GLU A 143 7.43 18.09 -3.69
C GLU A 143 8.20 16.78 -3.45
N ASP A 144 8.20 15.89 -4.44
CA ASP A 144 8.72 14.54 -4.29
C ASP A 144 10.19 14.47 -3.80
N GLN A 145 11.05 15.37 -4.31
CA GLN A 145 12.44 15.47 -3.85
C GLN A 145 12.55 15.89 -2.37
N LYS A 146 11.70 16.82 -1.92
CA LYS A 146 11.64 17.25 -0.52
C LYS A 146 11.03 16.16 0.37
N CYS A 147 10.08 15.39 -0.16
CA CYS A 147 9.49 14.24 0.51
C CYS A 147 10.57 13.19 0.81
N ILE A 148 11.38 12.84 -0.19
CA ILE A 148 12.51 11.92 -0.02
C ILE A 148 13.48 12.40 1.08
N LEU A 149 13.86 13.69 1.06
CA LEU A 149 14.73 14.27 2.08
C LEU A 149 14.12 14.20 3.48
N SER A 150 12.83 14.50 3.62
CA SER A 150 12.11 14.36 4.89
C SER A 150 12.09 12.92 5.38
N ILE A 151 11.86 11.96 4.48
CA ILE A 151 11.82 10.53 4.79
C ILE A 151 13.18 10.05 5.32
N ILE A 152 14.26 10.41 4.63
CA ILE A 152 15.65 10.09 5.00
C ILE A 152 16.03 10.69 6.36
N ARG A 153 15.54 11.90 6.67
CA ARG A 153 15.76 12.58 7.96
C ARG A 153 14.84 12.11 9.08
N GLU A 154 14.07 11.03 8.83
CA GLU A 154 13.10 10.47 9.77
C GLU A 154 11.97 11.45 10.17
N THR A 155 11.79 12.55 9.42
CA THR A 155 10.62 13.42 9.57
C THR A 155 9.37 12.65 9.12
N ARG A 156 8.33 12.67 9.94
CA ARG A 156 7.06 11.98 9.69
C ARG A 156 5.87 12.92 9.89
N GLU A 157 4.76 12.52 9.30
CA GLU A 157 3.48 13.17 9.51
C GLU A 157 3.06 13.12 10.98
N VAL A 158 2.27 14.12 11.39
CA VAL A 158 1.77 14.22 12.76
C VAL A 158 0.68 13.16 12.99
N PRO A 159 0.75 12.35 14.05
CA PRO A 159 -0.33 11.44 14.43
C PRO A 159 -1.65 12.18 14.69
N VAL A 160 -2.78 11.52 14.44
CA VAL A 160 -4.10 12.08 14.76
C VAL A 160 -4.35 12.14 16.26
N GLU A 161 -4.85 13.28 16.73
CA GLU A 161 -5.13 13.51 18.15
C GLU A 161 -6.48 12.91 18.62
N ASP A 162 -7.40 12.63 17.69
CA ASP A 162 -8.75 12.12 17.97
C ASP A 162 -8.85 10.59 17.96
N ALA A 163 -7.70 9.90 17.96
CA ALA A 163 -7.67 8.46 18.20
C ALA A 163 -8.30 8.12 19.56
N PRO A 164 -9.15 7.07 19.65
CA PRO A 164 -9.73 6.66 20.92
C PRO A 164 -8.60 6.31 21.90
N ILE A 165 -8.81 6.63 23.18
CA ILE A 165 -7.80 6.45 24.24
C ILE A 165 -7.32 5.00 24.32
N GLU A 166 -8.20 4.05 24.00
CA GLU A 166 -7.91 2.62 23.94
C GLU A 166 -6.78 2.24 22.96
N TYR A 167 -6.48 3.11 21.99
CA TYR A 167 -5.47 2.91 20.95
C TYR A 167 -4.32 3.93 20.99
N LYS A 168 -4.24 4.76 22.05
CA LYS A 168 -3.16 5.73 22.28
C LYS A 168 -2.04 5.15 23.13
#